data_AF-A0A662JIJ5-F1
#
_entry.id   AF-A0A662JIJ5-F1
#
_cell.length_a   1.000
_cell.length_b   1.000
_cell.length_c   1.000
_cell.angle_alpha   90.00
_cell.angle_beta   90.00
_cell.angle_gamma   90.00
#
_symmetry.space_group_name_H-M   'P 1'
#
loop_
_entity.id
_entity.type
_entity.pdbx_description
1 polymer ?
#
loop_
_entity_poly.entity_id
_entity_poly.type
_entity_poly.pdbx_seq_one_letter_code
_entity_poly.pdbx_strand_id
1 'polypeptide(L)'
;LSAYAVAKKLNMENNDIIVGGVGSVFKSHIVSSVFKSKVIEMMPKARVREPIVGHQAIIGAIVIALRRIGLSITQDMVNRVIDKVRRFEEFYMRS
;
A
#
# COMPACT_ATOMS: atom_id res chain seq x y z
N LEU A 1 12.70 -11.32 -2.26
CA LEU A 1 11.53 -10.41 -2.25
C LEU A 1 10.37 -11.09 -1.54
N SER A 2 9.88 -10.56 -0.42
CA SER A 2 8.90 -11.27 0.43
C SER A 2 7.58 -11.59 -0.29
N ALA A 3 7.09 -10.69 -1.14
CA ALA A 3 5.86 -10.90 -1.92
C ALA A 3 5.94 -12.15 -2.81
N TYR A 4 7.04 -12.34 -3.54
CA TYR A 4 7.25 -13.51 -4.40
C TYR A 4 7.37 -14.81 -3.59
N ALA A 5 8.08 -14.78 -2.46
CA ALA A 5 8.21 -15.96 -1.61
C ALA A 5 6.86 -16.45 -1.08
N VAL A 6 5.98 -15.52 -0.70
CA VAL A 6 4.61 -15.84 -0.27
C VAL A 6 3.77 -16.34 -1.44
N ALA A 7 3.81 -15.64 -2.58
CA ALA A 7 3.05 -16.05 -3.76
C ALA A 7 3.43 -17.47 -4.21
N LYS A 8 4.73 -17.77 -4.29
CA LYS A 8 5.23 -19.11 -4.64
C LYS A 8 4.80 -20.19 -3.65
N LYS A 9 4.84 -19.89 -2.35
CA LYS A 9 4.38 -20.84 -1.31
C LYS A 9 2.88 -21.15 -1.43
N LEU A 10 2.10 -20.23 -1.98
CA LEU A 10 0.66 -20.36 -2.18
C LEU A 10 0.28 -20.78 -3.62
N ASN A 11 1.25 -21.04 -4.50
CA ASN A 11 1.03 -21.27 -5.94
C ASN A 11 0.24 -20.14 -6.63
N MET A 12 0.54 -18.90 -6.27
CA MET A 12 -0.13 -17.68 -6.74
C MET A 12 0.75 -16.78 -7.62
N GLU A 13 1.97 -17.21 -7.96
CA GLU A 13 2.91 -16.43 -8.78
C GLU A 13 2.36 -16.04 -10.17
N ASN A 14 1.39 -16.82 -10.67
CA ASN A 14 0.71 -16.62 -11.95
C ASN A 14 -0.73 -16.08 -11.79
N ASN A 15 -1.09 -15.55 -10.62
CA ASN A 15 -2.40 -14.98 -10.35
C ASN A 15 -2.37 -13.45 -10.43
N ASP A 16 -3.55 -12.85 -10.64
CA ASP A 16 -3.72 -11.40 -10.52
C ASP A 16 -3.75 -11.02 -9.03
N ILE A 17 -2.56 -10.78 -8.47
CA ILE A 17 -2.37 -10.36 -7.08
C ILE A 17 -2.00 -8.88 -7.01
N ILE A 18 -2.46 -8.20 -5.96
CA ILE A 18 -2.05 -6.82 -5.67
C ILE A 18 -0.82 -6.85 -4.77
N VAL A 19 0.25 -6.17 -5.17
CA VAL A 19 1.48 -6.02 -4.39
C VAL A 19 1.68 -4.55 -4.06
N GLY A 20 1.82 -4.23 -2.77
CA GLY A 20 2.16 -2.89 -2.29
C GLY A 20 3.48 -2.92 -1.52
N GLY A 21 4.25 -1.84 -1.62
CA GLY A 21 5.42 -1.58 -0.78
C GLY A 21 5.04 -0.75 0.45
N VAL A 22 5.70 -0.98 1.59
CA VAL A 22 5.56 -0.16 2.80
C VAL A 22 6.92 0.14 3.41
N GLY A 23 7.07 1.31 4.03
CA GLY A 23 8.27 1.71 4.77
C GLY A 23 9.05 2.85 4.13
N SER A 24 9.90 3.52 4.93
CA SER A 24 10.61 4.74 4.54
C SER A 24 11.57 4.55 3.36
N VAL A 25 12.12 3.35 3.18
CA VAL A 25 13.04 3.00 2.09
C VAL A 25 12.38 3.19 0.71
N PHE A 26 11.06 3.02 0.63
CA PHE A 26 10.29 3.24 -0.60
C PHE A 26 10.07 4.72 -0.96
N LYS A 27 10.48 5.68 -0.10
CA LYS A 27 10.54 7.10 -0.48
C LYS A 27 11.54 7.35 -1.62
N SER A 28 12.53 6.48 -1.79
CA SER A 28 13.45 6.53 -2.92
C SER A 28 12.79 6.02 -4.19
N HIS A 29 12.77 6.85 -5.23
CA HIS A 29 12.28 6.48 -6.56
C HIS A 29 13.07 5.32 -7.17
N ILE A 30 14.38 5.26 -6.90
CA ILE A 30 15.25 4.20 -7.42
C ILE A 30 14.85 2.85 -6.81
N VAL A 31 14.67 2.82 -5.49
CA VAL A 31 14.25 1.60 -4.77
C VAL A 31 12.88 1.13 -5.25
N SER A 32 11.89 2.02 -5.29
CA SER A 32 10.52 1.67 -5.69
C SER A 32 10.47 1.18 -7.15
N SER A 33 11.22 1.80 -8.05
CA SER A 33 11.32 1.39 -9.46
C SER A 33 11.95 0.00 -9.61
N VAL A 34 13.07 -0.26 -8.94
CA VAL A 34 13.75 -1.56 -8.98
C VAL A 34 12.87 -2.65 -8.36
N PHE A 35 12.20 -2.36 -7.24
CA PHE A 35 11.25 -3.27 -6.61
C PHE A 35 10.12 -3.64 -7.57
N LYS A 36 9.48 -2.64 -8.20
CA LYS A 36 8.40 -2.84 -9.16
C LYS A 36 8.85 -3.70 -10.34
N SER A 37 10.01 -3.39 -10.92
CA SER A 37 10.59 -4.16 -12.02
C SER A 37 10.78 -5.63 -11.64
N LYS A 38 11.38 -5.91 -10.47
CA LYS A 38 11.58 -7.27 -10.01
C LYS A 38 10.29 -8.01 -9.65
N VAL A 39 9.27 -7.33 -9.13
CA VAL A 39 7.95 -7.95 -8.92
C VAL A 39 7.36 -8.42 -10.25
N ILE A 40 7.36 -7.56 -11.27
CA ILE A 40 6.77 -7.88 -12.57
C ILE A 40 7.54 -8.99 -13.29
N GLU A 41 8.87 -9.01 -13.18
CA GLU A 41 9.70 -10.10 -13.73
C GLU A 41 9.37 -11.46 -13.12
N MET A 42 9.16 -11.52 -11.80
CA MET A 42 8.88 -12.77 -11.09
C MET A 42 7.39 -13.17 -11.09
N MET A 43 6.49 -12.19 -11.21
CA MET A 43 5.05 -12.36 -11.12
C MET A 43 4.36 -11.47 -12.18
N PRO A 44 4.37 -11.86 -13.46
CA PRO A 44 3.96 -11.00 -14.58
C PRO A 44 2.51 -10.51 -14.54
N LYS A 45 1.64 -11.22 -13.83
CA LYS A 45 0.22 -10.87 -13.66
C LYS A 45 -0.06 -10.02 -12.42
N ALA A 46 0.95 -9.75 -11.59
CA ALA A 46 0.78 -8.94 -10.40
C ALA A 46 0.55 -7.46 -10.75
N ARG A 47 -0.36 -6.81 -10.02
CA ARG A 47 -0.54 -5.35 -10.04
C ARG A 47 0.25 -4.71 -8.91
N VAL A 48 1.35 -4.07 -9.25
CA VAL A 48 2.15 -3.31 -8.28
C VAL A 48 1.50 -1.94 -8.08
N ARG A 49 1.09 -1.64 -6.84
CA ARG A 49 0.58 -0.33 -6.44
C ARG A 49 1.71 0.53 -5.88
N GLU A 50 1.51 1.84 -5.93
CA GLU A 50 2.42 2.80 -5.31
C GLU A 50 2.63 2.46 -3.83
N PRO A 51 3.87 2.61 -3.33
CA PRO A 51 4.17 2.28 -1.96
C PRO A 51 3.46 3.25 -1.00
N ILE A 52 2.98 2.71 0.12
CA ILE A 52 2.45 3.52 1.21
C ILE A 52 3.62 3.96 2.07
N VAL A 53 3.87 5.27 2.09
CA VAL A 53 4.99 5.90 2.81
C VAL A 53 4.48 6.94 3.79
N GLY A 54 5.30 7.26 4.80
CA GLY A 54 4.97 8.31 5.78
C GLY A 54 3.70 7.99 6.58
N HIS A 55 2.87 9.00 6.78
CA HIS A 55 1.67 8.90 7.62
C HIS A 55 0.54 8.12 6.93
N GLN A 56 0.62 7.88 5.62
CA GLN A 56 -0.38 7.09 4.90
C GLN A 56 -0.53 5.65 5.43
N ALA A 57 0.50 5.13 6.11
CA ALA A 57 0.45 3.81 6.74
C ALA A 57 -0.68 3.65 7.78
N ILE A 58 -1.13 4.76 8.40
CA ILE A 58 -2.19 4.73 9.41
C ILE A 58 -3.59 4.48 8.81
N ILE A 59 -3.78 4.72 7.50
CA ILE A 59 -5.08 4.66 6.83
C ILE A 59 -5.72 3.29 7.01
N GLY A 60 -4.93 2.21 6.86
CA GLY A 60 -5.41 0.84 7.06
C GLY A 60 -5.93 0.58 8.47
N ALA A 61 -5.21 1.06 9.49
CA ALA A 61 -5.62 0.92 10.89
C ALA A 61 -6.92 1.68 11.19
N ILE A 62 -7.07 2.90 10.63
CA ILE A 62 -8.29 3.69 10.76
C ILE A 62 -9.48 2.94 10.13
N VAL A 63 -9.33 2.44 8.90
CA VAL A 63 -10.40 1.70 8.22
C VAL A 63 -10.80 0.44 9.00
N ILE A 64 -9.82 -0.30 9.55
CA ILE A 64 -10.08 -1.48 10.39
C ILE A 64 -10.84 -1.07 11.67
N ALA A 65 -10.43 0.00 12.34
CA ALA A 65 -11.10 0.49 13.55
C ALA A 65 -12.55 0.91 13.29
N LEU A 66 -12.79 1.66 12.21
CA LEU A 66 -14.14 2.07 11.79
C LEU A 66 -15.04 0.84 11.52
N ARG A 67 -14.50 -0.19 10.86
CA ARG A 67 -15.23 -1.44 10.62
C ARG A 67 -15.56 -2.17 11.93
N ARG A 68 -14.63 -2.18 12.89
CA ARG A 68 -14.81 -2.83 14.21
C ARG A 68 -15.92 -2.19 15.04
N ILE A 69 -16.14 -0.89 14.91
CA ILE A 69 -17.24 -0.18 15.59
C ILE A 69 -18.58 -0.26 14.84
N GLY A 70 -18.69 -1.14 13.83
CA GLY A 70 -19.93 -1.40 13.10
C GLY A 70 -20.26 -0.38 12.00
N LEU A 71 -19.33 0.53 11.66
CA LEU A 71 -19.56 1.45 10.55
C LEU A 71 -19.36 0.74 9.22
N SER A 72 -20.29 0.98 8.28
CA SER A 72 -20.14 0.56 6.90
C SER A 72 -19.02 1.35 6.23
N ILE A 73 -18.02 0.63 5.72
CA ILE A 73 -16.88 1.22 5.01
C ILE A 73 -17.27 1.39 3.55
N THR A 74 -17.66 2.61 3.17
CA THR A 74 -17.89 2.98 1.76
C THR A 74 -16.62 3.53 1.14
N GLN A 75 -16.54 3.51 -0.20
CA GLN A 75 -15.41 4.12 -0.92
C GLN A 75 -15.26 5.61 -0.58
N ASP A 76 -16.38 6.33 -0.44
CA ASP A 76 -16.37 7.75 -0.06
C ASP A 76 -15.79 7.98 1.34
N MET A 77 -16.07 7.07 2.28
CA MET A 77 -15.49 7.14 3.62
C MET A 77 -13.98 6.91 3.57
N VAL A 78 -13.52 5.93 2.78
CA VAL A 78 -12.09 5.67 2.59
C VAL A 78 -11.39 6.88 1.97
N ASN A 79 -11.98 7.47 0.92
CA ASN A 79 -11.44 8.67 0.27
C ASN A 79 -11.33 9.84 1.26
N ARG A 80 -12.37 10.06 2.09
CA ARG A 80 -12.35 11.08 3.15
C ARG A 80 -11.24 10.86 4.18
N VAL A 81 -10.97 9.62 4.58
CA VAL A 81 -9.86 9.30 5.51
C VAL A 81 -8.52 9.59 4.84
N ILE A 82 -8.33 9.15 3.59
CA ILE A 82 -7.12 9.41 2.81
C ILE A 82 -6.85 10.93 2.73
N ASP A 83 -7.87 11.72 2.36
CA ASP A 83 -7.75 13.17 2.22
C ASP A 83 -7.42 13.88 3.53
N LYS A 84 -7.93 13.38 4.67
CA LYS A 84 -7.61 13.94 5.98
C LYS A 84 -6.18 13.61 6.40
N VAL A 85 -5.74 12.38 6.20
CA VAL A 85 -4.36 11.95 6.52
C VAL A 85 -3.35 12.70 5.65
N ARG A 86 -3.64 12.88 4.36
CA ARG A 86 -2.79 13.65 3.45
C ARG A 86 -2.67 15.12 3.87
N ARG A 87 -3.79 15.78 4.20
CA ARG A 87 -3.78 17.17 4.70
C ARG A 87 -3.00 17.33 6.00
N PHE A 88 -3.12 16.36 6.90
CA PHE A 88 -2.32 16.32 8.13
C PHE A 88 -0.82 16.27 7.82
N GLU A 89 -0.41 15.41 6.89
CA GLU A 89 0.98 15.27 6.48
C GLU A 89 1.53 16.54 5.81
N GLU A 90 0.73 17.21 4.97
CA GLU A 90 1.09 18.50 4.34
C GLU A 90 1.24 19.64 5.35
N PHE A 91 0.41 19.67 6.41
CA PHE A 91 0.49 20.69 7.47
C PHE A 91 1.75 20.51 8.33
N TYR A 92 2.06 19.27 8.75
CA TYR A 92 3.19 18.99 9.62
C TYR A 92 4.55 19.03 8.92
N MET A 93 4.62 18.82 7.59
CA MET A 93 5.88 19.00 6.84
C MET A 93 6.17 20.45 6.43
N ARG A 94 5.24 21.38 6.64
CA ARG A 94 5.42 22.82 6.40
C ARG A 94 5.69 23.64 7.67
N SER A 95 5.57 23.01 8.84
CA SER A 95 5.81 23.58 10.16
C SER A 95 7.21 23.21 10.64
#